data_AF-A0A180FFZ6-F1
#
_entry.id   AF-A0A180FFZ6-F1
#
_cell.length_a   1.000
_cell.length_b   1.000
_cell.length_c   1.000
_cell.angle_alpha   90.00
_cell.angle_beta   90.00
_cell.angle_gamma   90.00
#
_symmetry.space_group_name_H-M   'P 1'
#
loop_
_entity.id
_entity.type
_entity.pdbx_description
1 polymer ?
#
loop_
_entity_poly.entity_id
_entity_poly.type
_entity_poly.pdbx_seq_one_letter_code
_entity_poly.pdbx_strand_id
1 'polypeptide(L)'
;MKFYTQAAEEIETQIRKLVEEDRELKEKIDRITKVKGLGLITAVTVLCETNDFRLFYNIRQAVSYAGLDVVLKKTHIPLRFMWG
;
A
#
# COMPACT_ATOMS: atom_id res chain seq x y z
N MET A 1 0.27 -24.11 -17.73
CA MET A 1 -0.40 -23.38 -16.63
C MET A 1 0.02 -23.89 -15.24
N LYS A 2 0.20 -25.21 -15.01
CA LYS A 2 0.63 -25.78 -13.72
C LYS A 2 1.99 -25.30 -13.14
N PHE A 3 2.91 -24.86 -13.99
CA PHE A 3 4.25 -24.42 -13.54
C PHE A 3 4.20 -23.09 -12.77
N TYR A 4 3.47 -22.10 -13.29
CA TYR A 4 3.39 -20.77 -12.67
C TYR A 4 2.62 -20.79 -11.35
N THR A 5 1.61 -21.66 -11.22
CA THR A 5 0.87 -21.83 -9.96
C THR A 5 1.75 -22.42 -8.87
N GLN A 6 2.57 -23.41 -9.21
CA GLN A 6 3.49 -24.02 -8.25
C GLN A 6 4.58 -23.05 -7.79
N ALA A 7 5.15 -22.27 -8.73
CA ALA A 7 6.11 -21.22 -8.39
C ALA A 7 5.47 -20.15 -7.46
N ALA A 8 4.22 -19.78 -7.70
CA ALA A 8 3.51 -18.84 -6.83
C ALA A 8 3.31 -19.40 -5.41
N GLU A 9 2.92 -20.66 -5.27
CA GLU A 9 2.75 -21.32 -3.97
C GLU A 9 4.08 -21.44 -3.20
N GLU A 10 5.18 -21.73 -3.90
CA GLU A 10 6.53 -21.77 -3.32
C GLU A 10 6.95 -20.39 -2.79
N ILE A 11 6.70 -19.33 -3.56
CA ILE A 11 6.98 -17.95 -3.16
C ILE A 11 6.12 -17.57 -1.95
N GLU A 12 4.83 -17.88 -1.95
CA GLU A 12 3.96 -17.61 -0.79
C GLU A 12 4.45 -18.34 0.48
N THR A 13 4.94 -19.57 0.33
CA THR A 13 5.53 -20.34 1.43
C THR A 13 6.80 -19.68 1.96
N GLN A 14 7.67 -19.18 1.07
CA GLN A 14 8.88 -18.45 1.47
C GLN A 14 8.55 -17.15 2.18
N ILE A 15 7.57 -16.37 1.68
CA ILE A 15 7.11 -15.15 2.32
C ILE A 15 6.64 -15.44 3.75
N ARG A 16 5.83 -16.49 3.95
CA ARG A 16 5.36 -16.87 5.29
C ARG A 16 6.51 -17.19 6.24
N LYS A 17 7.54 -17.91 5.76
CA LYS A 17 8.73 -18.22 6.58
C LYS A 17 9.48 -16.96 6.99
N LEU A 18 9.77 -16.07 6.04
CA LEU A 18 10.47 -14.82 6.33
C LEU A 18 9.70 -13.93 7.31
N VAL A 19 8.37 -13.88 7.20
CA VAL A 19 7.51 -13.16 8.14
C VAL A 19 7.56 -13.78 9.54
N GLU A 20 7.56 -15.11 9.65
CA GLU A 20 7.63 -15.79 10.95
C GLU A 20 9.00 -15.65 11.64
N GLU A 21 10.07 -15.53 10.87
CA GLU A 21 11.44 -15.34 11.38
C GLU A 21 11.69 -13.91 11.88
N ASP A 22 11.00 -12.91 11.34
CA ASP A 22 11.10 -11.51 11.76
C ASP A 22 9.94 -11.10 12.67
N ARG A 23 10.23 -11.02 13.97
CA ARG A 23 9.23 -10.68 14.99
C ARG A 23 8.61 -9.30 14.79
N GLU A 24 9.37 -8.29 14.38
CA GLU A 24 8.84 -6.93 14.20
C GLU A 24 7.92 -6.87 12.98
N LEU A 25 8.31 -7.53 11.89
CA LEU A 25 7.50 -7.65 10.69
C LEU A 25 6.20 -8.41 10.98
N LYS A 26 6.29 -9.51 11.71
CA LYS A 26 5.12 -10.29 12.16
C LYS A 26 4.14 -9.44 12.97
N GLU A 27 4.65 -8.73 13.98
CA GLU A 27 3.80 -7.86 14.81
C GLU A 27 3.08 -6.78 13.99
N LYS A 28 3.72 -6.22 12.96
CA LYS A 28 3.10 -5.24 12.04
C LYS A 28 2.02 -5.89 11.19
N ILE A 29 2.31 -7.04 10.60
CA ILE A 29 1.35 -7.79 9.77
C ILE A 29 0.14 -8.22 10.60
N ASP A 30 0.35 -8.74 11.80
CA ASP A 30 -0.73 -9.14 12.73
C ASP A 30 -1.63 -7.97 13.12
N ARG A 31 -1.10 -6.75 13.18
CA ARG A 31 -1.93 -5.54 13.41
C ARG A 31 -2.78 -5.20 12.19
N ILE A 32 -2.23 -5.32 10.98
CA ILE A 32 -2.94 -5.02 9.73
C ILE A 32 -4.03 -6.06 9.47
N THR A 33 -3.73 -7.35 9.64
CA THR A 33 -4.66 -8.46 9.35
C THR A 33 -5.82 -8.58 10.35
N LYS A 34 -5.80 -7.83 11.47
CA LYS A 34 -6.98 -7.65 12.33
C LYS A 34 -8.14 -6.97 11.60
N VAL A 35 -7.87 -6.20 10.55
CA VAL A 35 -8.91 -5.62 9.70
C VAL A 35 -9.54 -6.75 8.89
N LYS A 36 -10.86 -6.92 9.07
CA LYS A 36 -11.62 -7.96 8.37
C LYS A 36 -11.44 -7.83 6.85
N GLY A 37 -11.07 -8.93 6.20
CA GLY A 37 -10.85 -9.00 4.76
C GLY A 37 -9.41 -8.75 4.30
N LEU A 38 -8.48 -8.40 5.21
CA LEU A 38 -7.06 -8.31 4.87
C LEU A 38 -6.31 -9.59 5.23
N GLY A 39 -5.61 -10.17 4.25
CA GLY A 39 -4.77 -11.35 4.41
C GLY A 39 -3.28 -11.04 4.45
N LEU A 40 -2.46 -12.04 4.80
CA LEU A 40 -1.00 -11.93 4.94
C LEU A 40 -0.34 -11.37 3.67
N ILE A 41 -0.66 -11.92 2.50
CA ILE A 41 -0.04 -11.49 1.24
C ILE A 41 -0.34 -10.01 0.97
N THR A 42 -1.59 -9.58 1.13
CA THR A 42 -1.98 -8.18 0.97
C THR A 42 -1.24 -7.26 1.96
N ALA A 43 -1.14 -7.65 3.22
CA ALA A 43 -0.44 -6.87 4.23
C ALA A 43 1.06 -6.74 3.92
N VAL A 44 1.71 -7.84 3.53
CA VAL A 44 3.12 -7.85 3.11
C VAL A 44 3.32 -6.97 1.88
N THR A 45 2.46 -7.09 0.86
CA THR A 45 2.55 -6.27 -0.35
C THR A 45 2.46 -4.78 -0.01
N VAL A 46 1.49 -4.36 0.80
CA VAL A 46 1.35 -2.95 1.18
C VAL A 46 2.58 -2.44 1.94
N LEU A 47 3.11 -3.23 2.88
CA LEU A 47 4.32 -2.85 3.61
C LEU A 47 5.54 -2.75 2.70
N CYS A 48 5.70 -3.66 1.75
CA CYS A 48 6.80 -3.63 0.78
C CYS A 48 6.69 -2.41 -0.16
N GLU A 49 5.51 -2.16 -0.74
CA GLU A 49 5.28 -1.05 -1.67
C GLU A 49 5.47 0.31 -0.98
N THR A 50 5.06 0.41 0.29
CA THR A 50 5.18 1.66 1.06
C THR A 50 6.51 1.79 1.81
N ASN A 51 7.41 0.80 1.66
CA ASN A 51 8.65 0.70 2.43
C ASN A 51 8.39 0.89 3.94
N ASP A 52 7.40 0.16 4.47
CA ASP A 52 6.94 0.22 5.87
C ASP A 52 6.60 1.65 6.32
N PHE A 53 6.04 2.42 5.39
CA PHE A 53 5.72 3.84 5.52
C PHE A 53 6.89 4.75 5.97
N ARG A 54 8.14 4.29 5.87
CA ARG A 54 9.33 5.01 6.37
C ARG A 54 9.53 6.39 5.74
N LEU A 55 8.98 6.59 4.54
CA LEU A 55 9.08 7.85 3.79
C LEU A 55 7.92 8.82 4.08
N PHE A 56 6.92 8.41 4.86
CA PHE A 56 5.79 9.25 5.23
C PHE A 56 6.00 9.82 6.64
N TYR A 57 6.10 11.15 6.73
CA TYR A 57 6.24 11.86 7.99
C TYR A 57 4.90 12.16 8.66
N ASN A 58 3.80 12.07 7.89
CA ASN A 58 2.45 12.26 8.40
C ASN A 58 1.42 11.49 7.54
N ILE A 59 0.24 11.25 8.13
CA ILE A 59 -0.84 10.52 7.49
C ILE A 59 -1.37 11.19 6.21
N ARG A 60 -1.27 12.52 6.07
CA ARG A 60 -1.76 13.23 4.87
C ARG A 60 -0.95 12.87 3.64
N GLN A 61 0.36 12.67 3.79
CA GLN A 61 1.21 12.23 2.68
C GLN A 61 0.83 10.82 2.20
N ALA A 62 0.52 9.90 3.13
CA ALA A 62 0.07 8.55 2.77
C ALA A 62 -1.31 8.56 2.10
N VAL A 63 -2.25 9.38 2.60
CA VAL A 63 -3.56 9.59 1.99
C VAL A 63 -3.42 10.19 0.58
N SER A 64 -2.51 11.14 0.40
CA SER A 64 -2.23 11.77 -0.89
C SER A 64 -1.61 10.79 -1.89
N TYR A 65 -0.64 9.99 -1.44
CA TYR A 65 -0.04 8.92 -2.24
C TYR A 65 -1.09 7.90 -2.71
N ALA A 66 -2.07 7.57 -1.86
CA ALA A 66 -3.17 6.67 -2.22
C ALA A 66 -4.23 7.32 -3.15
N GLY A 67 -4.08 8.60 -3.51
CA GLY A 67 -5.06 9.35 -4.31
C GLY A 67 -6.37 9.63 -3.58
N LEU A 68 -6.36 9.55 -2.25
CA LEU A 68 -7.52 9.76 -1.38
C LEU A 68 -7.65 11.22 -0.90
N ASP A 69 -6.69 12.09 -1.22
CA ASP A 69 -6.76 13.53 -0.97
C ASP A 69 -7.47 14.26 -2.11
N VAL A 70 -8.80 14.21 -2.14
CA VAL A 70 -9.57 14.96 -3.15
C VAL A 70 -9.39 16.47 -2.93
N VAL A 71 -8.46 17.07 -3.67
CA VAL A 71 -8.36 18.53 -3.80
C VAL A 71 -9.32 18.96 -4.90
N LEU A 72 -10.39 19.68 -4.53
CA LEU A 72 -11.25 20.37 -5.50
C LEU A 72 -10.39 21.39 -6.26
N LYS A 73 -9.95 21.02 -7.46
CA LYS A 73 -9.25 21.93 -8.37
C LYS A 73 -10.26 22.92 -8.92
N LYS A 74 -10.47 24.04 -8.22
CA LYS A 74 -11.15 25.20 -8.82
C LYS A 74 -10.17 25.75 -9.85
N THR A 75 -10.34 25.33 -11.11
CA THR A 75 -9.62 25.90 -12.25
C THR A 75 -9.99 27.38 -12.33
N HIS A 76 -9.14 28.23 -11.75
CA HIS A 76 -9.15 29.66 -12.02
C HIS A 76 -8.70 29.85 -13.47
N ILE A 77 -9.63 29.71 -14.40
CA ILE A 77 -9.53 30.39 -15.68
C ILE A 77 -9.87 31.85 -15.36
N PRO A 78 -8.95 32.81 -15.45
CA PRO A 78 -9.34 34.21 -15.32
C PRO A 78 -10.20 34.56 -16.53
N LEU A 79 -11.48 34.83 -16.30
CA LEU A 79 -12.46 35.31 -17.31
C LEU A 79 -12.06 36.64 -17.98
N ARG A 80 -10.88 37.19 -17.65
CA ARG A 80 -10.34 38.44 -18.19
C ARG A 80 -9.62 38.29 -19.54
N PHE A 81 -9.53 37.08 -20.10
CA PHE A 81 -8.83 36.82 -21.37
C PHE A 81 -9.74 36.46 -22.57
N MET A 82 -11.07 36.51 -22.42
CA MET A 82 -12.00 36.11 -23.51
C MET A 82 -12.76 37.26 -24.20
N TRP A 83 -12.57 38.52 -23.81
CA TRP A 83 -13.10 39.69 -24.52
C TRP A 83 -12.12 40.86 -24.41
N GLY A 84 -11.04 40.78 -25.20
CA GLY A 84 -10.05 41.83 -25.40
C GLY A 84 -9.53 41.77 -26.82
#